data_AF-I0ELW5-F1
#
_entry.id   AF-I0ELW5-F1
#
_cell.length_a   1.000
_cell.length_b   1.000
_cell.length_c   1.000
_cell.angle_alpha   90.00
_cell.angle_beta   90.00
_cell.angle_gamma   90.00
#
_symmetry.space_group_name_H-M   'P 1'
#
loop_
_entity.id
_entity.type
_entity.pdbx_description
1 polymer ?
#
loop_
_entity_poly.entity_id
_entity_poly.type
_entity_poly.pdbx_seq_one_letter_code
_entity_poly.pdbx_strand_id
1 'polypeptide(L)'
;MNENHREKLQTSLKKKLREDFIKYFMSEKSAFTIYVYKGNDYEPLIIKHFKMLNGKIFIRDNQELLIAVHKEDNQLQDFIKTLNNKVSELAWN
;
A
#
# COMPACT_ATOMS: atom_id res chain seq x y z
N MET A 1 -14.60 31.93 14.34
CA MET A 1 -14.71 30.53 13.90
C MET A 1 -14.28 29.67 15.08
N ASN A 2 -15.22 28.97 15.74
CA ASN A 2 -14.93 28.22 16.97
C ASN A 2 -13.98 27.05 16.66
N GLU A 3 -13.05 26.77 17.56
CA GLU A 3 -11.99 25.75 17.43
C GLU A 3 -12.55 24.36 17.06
N ASN A 4 -13.67 24.00 17.68
CA ASN A 4 -14.47 22.80 17.37
C ASN A 4 -14.94 22.67 15.90
N HIS A 5 -15.19 23.78 15.20
CA HIS A 5 -15.56 23.75 13.78
C HIS A 5 -14.35 23.50 12.88
N ARG A 6 -13.16 23.98 13.25
CA ARG A 6 -11.92 23.74 12.51
C ARG A 6 -11.49 22.28 12.58
N GLU A 7 -11.55 21.69 13.78
CA GLU A 7 -11.21 20.28 13.99
C GLU A 7 -12.13 19.35 13.23
N LYS A 8 -13.45 19.59 13.27
CA LYS A 8 -14.42 18.81 12.48
C LYS A 8 -14.16 18.92 10.98
N LEU A 9 -13.86 20.11 10.49
CA LEU A 9 -13.54 20.32 9.08
C LEU A 9 -12.26 19.57 8.67
N GLN A 10 -11.19 19.66 9.47
CA GLN A 10 -9.95 18.94 9.23
C GLN A 10 -10.15 17.42 9.22
N THR A 11 -10.92 16.88 10.16
CA THR A 11 -11.24 15.45 10.20
C THR A 11 -12.02 15.02 8.96
N SER A 12 -13.01 15.81 8.53
CA SER A 12 -13.78 15.53 7.33
C SER A 12 -12.94 15.58 6.05
N LEU A 13 -12.03 16.54 5.93
CA LEU A 13 -11.11 16.68 4.80
C LEU A 13 -10.13 15.52 4.73
N LYS A 14 -9.54 15.13 5.85
CA LYS A 14 -8.64 13.96 5.93
C LYS A 14 -9.37 12.68 5.53
N LYS A 15 -10.61 12.50 6.00
CA LYS A 15 -11.44 11.36 5.63
C LYS A 15 -11.71 11.33 4.13
N LYS A 16 -12.17 12.44 3.55
CA LYS A 16 -12.44 12.54 2.12
C LYS A 16 -11.20 12.33 1.27
N LEU A 17 -10.06 12.94 1.63
CA LEU A 17 -8.79 12.75 0.94
C LEU A 17 -8.38 11.27 0.94
N ARG A 18 -8.54 10.59 2.08
CA ARG A 18 -8.26 9.16 2.20
C ARG A 18 -9.17 8.33 1.31
N GLU A 19 -10.47 8.63 1.28
CA GLU A 19 -11.45 7.95 0.42
C GLU A 19 -11.13 8.16 -1.07
N ASP A 20 -10.83 9.40 -1.47
CA ASP A 20 -10.46 9.74 -2.84
C ASP A 20 -9.15 9.05 -3.26
N PHE A 21 -8.17 8.99 -2.35
CA PHE A 21 -6.91 8.27 -2.57
C PHE A 21 -7.16 6.78 -2.77
N ILE A 22 -7.89 6.14 -1.84
CA ILE A 22 -8.24 4.71 -1.95
C ILE A 22 -8.97 4.45 -3.27
N LYS A 23 -9.96 5.28 -3.62
CA LYS A 23 -10.71 5.16 -4.86
C LYS A 23 -9.82 5.27 -6.10
N TYR A 24 -8.84 6.16 -6.09
CA TYR A 24 -7.86 6.24 -7.18
C TYR A 24 -7.09 4.93 -7.33
N PHE A 25 -6.55 4.38 -6.23
CA PHE A 25 -5.77 3.13 -6.25
C PHE A 25 -6.60 1.88 -6.58
N MET A 26 -7.91 1.89 -6.30
CA MET A 26 -8.83 0.83 -6.75
C MET A 26 -9.23 0.95 -8.22
N SER A 27 -9.07 2.13 -8.83
CA SER A 27 -9.51 2.33 -10.21
C SER A 27 -8.52 1.76 -11.21
N GLU A 28 -9.01 1.36 -12.40
CA GLU A 28 -8.15 0.92 -13.51
C GLU A 28 -7.11 1.97 -13.95
N LYS A 29 -7.37 3.25 -13.61
CA LYS A 29 -6.47 4.39 -13.87
C LYS A 29 -5.23 4.38 -13.00
N SER A 30 -5.24 3.66 -11.87
CA SER A 30 -4.04 3.47 -11.06
C SER A 30 -2.99 2.75 -11.90
N ALA A 31 -1.80 3.31 -11.97
CA ALA A 31 -0.65 2.62 -12.55
C ALA A 31 -0.03 1.61 -11.57
N PHE A 32 -0.60 1.45 -10.37
CA PHE A 32 -0.10 0.58 -9.32
C PHE A 32 -1.10 -0.51 -8.94
N THR A 33 -0.57 -1.70 -8.69
CA THR A 33 -1.24 -2.79 -7.99
C THR A 33 -0.65 -2.90 -6.58
N ILE A 34 -1.50 -3.00 -5.56
CA ILE A 34 -1.07 -3.12 -4.17
C ILE A 34 -1.19 -4.57 -3.72
N TYR A 35 -0.11 -5.14 -3.19
CA TYR A 35 -0.08 -6.48 -2.63
C TYR A 35 0.07 -6.42 -1.11
N VAL A 36 -0.61 -7.31 -0.41
CA VAL A 36 -0.46 -7.56 1.03
C VAL A 36 0.40 -8.80 1.21
N TYR A 37 1.48 -8.68 1.98
CA TYR A 37 2.28 -9.82 2.42
C TYR A 37 1.65 -10.45 3.67
N LYS A 38 1.42 -11.76 3.62
CA LYS A 38 0.69 -12.54 4.63
C LYS A 38 1.59 -13.16 5.71
N GLY A 39 2.91 -13.00 5.62
CA GLY A 39 3.86 -13.54 6.58
C GLY A 39 4.34 -12.49 7.58
N ASN A 40 4.76 -12.95 8.76
CA ASN A 40 5.42 -12.09 9.75
C ASN A 40 6.96 -12.10 9.59
N ASP A 41 7.48 -12.85 8.61
CA ASP A 41 8.90 -13.06 8.31
C ASP A 41 9.40 -12.14 7.19
N TYR A 42 8.80 -10.96 7.03
CA TYR A 42 9.13 -10.07 5.93
C TYR A 42 10.47 -9.34 6.09
N GLU A 43 10.99 -9.20 7.32
CA GLU A 43 12.25 -8.45 7.57
C GLU A 43 13.45 -9.01 6.79
N PRO A 44 13.77 -10.33 6.87
CA PRO A 44 14.85 -10.91 6.06
C PRO A 44 14.64 -10.73 4.56
N LEU A 45 13.39 -10.76 4.09
CA LEU A 45 13.04 -10.55 2.69
C LEU A 45 13.36 -9.10 2.27
N ILE A 46 12.97 -8.12 3.06
CA ILE A 46 13.24 -6.71 2.81
C ILE A 46 14.75 -6.45 2.79
N ILE A 47 15.49 -6.95 3.78
CA ILE A 47 16.94 -6.75 3.86
C ILE A 47 17.63 -7.31 2.62
N LYS A 48 17.28 -8.55 2.22
CA LYS A 48 17.85 -9.20 1.04
C LYS A 48 17.55 -8.45 -0.26
N HIS A 49 16.39 -7.79 -0.35
CA HIS A 49 15.91 -7.14 -1.58
C HIS A 49 15.77 -5.61 -1.45
N PHE A 50 16.50 -5.00 -0.50
CA PHE A 50 16.30 -3.61 -0.09
C PHE A 50 16.33 -2.61 -1.25
N LYS A 51 17.32 -2.73 -2.15
CA LYS A 51 17.46 -1.82 -3.31
C LYS A 51 16.22 -1.79 -4.21
N MET A 52 15.51 -2.91 -4.34
CA MET A 52 14.34 -3.04 -5.22
C MET A 52 13.05 -2.59 -4.51
N LEU A 53 12.95 -2.85 -3.20
CA LEU A 53 11.76 -2.61 -2.39
C LEU A 53 11.72 -1.22 -1.73
N ASN A 54 12.87 -0.55 -1.60
CA ASN A 54 12.96 0.76 -0.98
C ASN A 54 12.01 1.77 -1.66
N GLY A 55 11.22 2.48 -0.85
CA GLY A 55 10.20 3.45 -1.31
C GLY A 55 8.92 2.83 -1.89
N LYS A 56 8.80 1.50 -1.95
CA LYS A 56 7.64 0.79 -2.51
C LYS A 56 6.89 -0.05 -1.48
N ILE A 57 7.35 -0.04 -0.23
CA ILE A 57 6.78 -0.81 0.87
C ILE A 57 6.22 0.10 1.94
N PHE A 58 5.10 -0.32 2.54
CA PHE A 58 4.46 0.39 3.64
C PHE A 58 4.00 -0.61 4.69
N ILE A 59 4.27 -0.35 5.97
CA ILE A 59 3.78 -1.16 7.07
C ILE A 59 2.55 -0.45 7.66
N ARG A 60 1.43 -1.17 7.74
CA ARG A 60 0.20 -0.67 8.37
C ARG A 60 0.25 -0.84 9.90
N ASP A 61 -0.67 -0.18 10.59
CA ASP A 61 -0.78 -0.23 12.06
C ASP A 61 -1.00 -1.67 12.62
N ASN A 62 -1.56 -2.57 11.81
CA ASN A 62 -1.76 -3.99 12.12
C ASN A 62 -0.56 -4.89 11.71
N GLN A 63 0.60 -4.30 11.44
CA GLN A 63 1.82 -4.97 10.97
C GLN A 63 1.69 -5.67 9.61
N GLU A 64 0.65 -5.36 8.82
CA GLU A 64 0.60 -5.81 7.43
C GLU A 64 1.60 -5.04 6.58
N LEU A 65 2.46 -5.77 5.87
CA LEU A 65 3.35 -5.20 4.87
C LEU A 65 2.61 -5.10 3.53
N LEU A 66 2.47 -3.87 3.05
CA LEU A 66 1.99 -3.56 1.72
C LEU A 66 3.15 -3.35 0.77
N ILE A 67 3.01 -3.82 -0.47
CA ILE A 67 3.96 -3.64 -1.55
C ILE A 67 3.22 -2.99 -2.73
N ALA A 68 3.64 -1.78 -3.10
CA ALA A 68 3.10 -1.07 -4.25
C ALA A 68 3.93 -1.38 -5.49
N VAL A 69 3.29 -1.92 -6.53
CA VAL A 69 3.95 -2.41 -7.74
C VAL A 69 3.44 -1.63 -8.93
N HIS A 70 4.32 -0.91 -9.62
CA HIS A 70 3.95 -0.21 -10.85
C HIS A 70 3.72 -1.24 -11.98
N LYS A 71 2.73 -0.99 -12.85
CA LYS A 71 2.37 -1.86 -13.99
C LYS A 71 3.51 -2.09 -14.99
N GLU A 72 4.48 -1.17 -15.03
CA GLU A 72 5.66 -1.26 -15.90
C GLU A 72 6.92 -1.77 -15.18
N ASP A 73 6.87 -1.99 -13.86
CA ASP A 73 8.00 -2.50 -13.08
C ASP A 73 8.07 -4.03 -13.18
N ASN A 74 8.56 -4.52 -14.32
CA ASN A 74 8.66 -5.95 -14.61
C ASN A 74 9.51 -6.70 -13.57
N GLN A 75 10.58 -6.08 -13.07
CA GLN A 75 11.46 -6.70 -12.07
C GLN A 75 10.71 -6.97 -10.77
N LEU A 76 9.95 -5.97 -10.29
CA LEU A 76 9.17 -6.14 -9.07
C LEU A 76 7.98 -7.07 -9.27
N GLN A 77 7.34 -7.06 -10.44
CA GLN A 77 6.30 -8.02 -10.76
C GLN A 77 6.81 -9.46 -10.74
N ASP A 78 7.98 -9.72 -11.33
CA ASP A 78 8.58 -11.06 -11.29
C ASP A 78 8.96 -11.46 -9.88
N PHE A 79 9.48 -10.53 -9.07
CA PHE A 79 9.71 -10.78 -7.65
C PHE A 79 8.42 -11.15 -6.91
N ILE A 80 7.32 -10.43 -7.12
CA ILE A 80 6.03 -10.72 -6.50
C ILE A 80 5.55 -12.14 -6.83
N LYS A 81 5.71 -12.58 -8.08
CA LYS A 81 5.39 -13.96 -8.49
C LYS A 81 6.19 -14.99 -7.69
N THR A 82 7.45 -14.70 -7.33
CA THR A 82 8.26 -15.62 -6.51
C THR A 82 7.75 -15.78 -5.08
N LEU A 83 6.97 -14.82 -4.58
CA LEU A 83 6.38 -14.87 -3.24
C LEU A 83 5.18 -15.81 -3.15
N ASN A 84 4.69 -16.35 -4.28
CA ASN A 84 3.61 -17.35 -4.34
C ASN A 84 2.42 -16.97 -3.42
N ASN A 85 2.02 -17.88 -2.53
CA ASN A 85 0.89 -17.74 -1.60
C ASN A 85 1.15 -16.77 -0.43
N LYS A 86 2.36 -16.21 -0.32
CA LYS A 86 2.69 -15.24 0.74
C LYS A 86 2.21 -13.84 0.42
N VAL A 87 1.70 -13.59 -0.78
CA VAL A 87 1.11 -12.30 -1.17
C VAL A 87 -0.30 -12.49 -1.71
N SER A 88 -1.13 -11.48 -1.53
CA SER A 88 -2.40 -11.34 -2.26
C SER A 88 -2.60 -9.90 -2.65
N GLU A 89 -3.24 -9.66 -3.79
CA GLU A 89 -3.70 -8.32 -4.13
C GLU A 89 -4.62 -7.79 -3.02
N LEU A 90 -4.44 -6.52 -2.66
CA LEU A 90 -5.22 -5.88 -1.61
C LEU A 90 -6.66 -5.67 -2.12
N ALA A 91 -7.58 -6.47 -1.61
CA ALA A 91 -9.00 -6.23 -1.75
C ALA A 91 -9.42 -5.14 -0.76
N TRP A 92 -9.77 -3.97 -1.29
CA TRP A 92 -10.28 -2.89 -0.47
C TRP A 92 -11.80 -3.04 -0.32
N ASN A 93 -12.22 -3.76 0.72
CA ASN A 93 -13.63 -3.94 1.08
C ASN A 93 -14.14 -2.77 1.95
#